data_AF-R1CEN8-F1
#
_entry.id   AF-R1CEN8-F1
#
_cell.length_a   1.000
_cell.length_b   1.000
_cell.length_c   1.000
_cell.angle_alpha   90.00
_cell.angle_beta   90.00
_cell.angle_gamma   90.00
#
_symmetry.space_group_name_H-M   'P 1'
#
loop_
_entity.id
_entity.type
_entity.pdbx_description
1 polymer ?
#
loop_
_entity_poly.entity_id
_entity_poly.type
_entity_poly.pdbx_seq_one_letter_code
_entity_poly.pdbx_strand_id
1 'polypeptide(L)'
;MKKASLHNKLYVVPGIELSCQINDEEVHLLGYFIDYKSQSLKEVTDKFKKTRKERAKKIVNKLNSLGINISFDEVKSIAYKGNIGRPHIAAALMKKGYIDNYEEAFEKYIGKNCFAYVEKYRLPVQEAIKIVHNIGGISVLAHPGLINNKNSVKDIIKAGIDGIEVYHSKHNNRHIKLYKEIALEHNLIITGGSDCHGHLIDNSPEIGNFGISYEEFIKIKKKVQE
;
A
#
# COMPACT_ATOMS: atom_id res chain seq x y z
N MET A 1 -0.16 -0.46 19.31
CA MET A 1 0.47 0.77 19.87
C MET A 1 1.09 0.55 21.23
N LYS A 2 0.35 0.06 22.25
CA LYS A 2 0.84 -0.08 23.63
C LYS A 2 2.16 -0.84 23.85
N LYS A 3 2.60 -1.73 22.95
CA LYS A 3 3.88 -2.47 23.10
C LYS A 3 5.11 -1.72 22.57
N ALA A 4 5.00 -1.02 21.45
CA ALA A 4 6.12 -0.26 20.87
C ALA A 4 6.32 1.09 21.59
N SER A 5 5.24 1.69 22.11
CA SER A 5 5.29 2.92 22.90
C SER A 5 5.88 2.76 24.31
N LEU A 6 6.31 1.55 24.70
CA LEU A 6 7.03 1.30 25.95
C LEU A 6 8.49 1.79 25.90
N HIS A 7 8.99 2.11 24.72
CA HIS A 7 10.26 2.80 24.56
C HIS A 7 10.03 4.31 24.49
N ASN A 8 10.47 5.05 25.51
CA ASN A 8 10.31 6.51 25.67
C ASN A 8 10.96 7.37 24.55
N LYS A 9 11.49 6.77 23.49
CA LYS A 9 12.13 7.45 22.35
C LYS A 9 11.39 7.27 21.03
N LEU A 10 10.28 6.53 21.01
CA LEU A 10 9.52 6.25 19.78
C LEU A 10 8.16 6.92 19.82
N TYR A 11 7.92 7.78 18.84
CA TYR A 11 6.58 8.27 18.55
C TYR A 11 5.91 7.36 17.52
N VAL A 12 4.71 6.86 17.82
CA VAL A 12 3.97 5.97 16.94
C VAL A 12 2.74 6.69 16.41
N VAL A 13 2.69 6.88 15.10
CA VAL A 13 1.52 7.44 14.40
C VAL A 13 0.65 6.29 13.89
N PRO A 14 -0.65 6.26 14.22
CA PRO A 14 -1.59 5.37 13.56
C PRO A 14 -1.60 5.64 12.05
N GLY A 15 -1.42 4.59 11.25
CA GLY A 15 -1.38 4.71 9.79
C GLY A 15 -2.08 3.57 9.08
N ILE A 16 -2.52 3.82 7.85
CA ILE A 16 -3.05 2.82 6.92
C ILE A 16 -2.62 3.15 5.49
N GLU A 17 -2.47 2.14 4.65
CA GLU A 17 -2.36 2.30 3.20
C GLU A 17 -3.59 1.68 2.53
N LEU A 18 -4.30 2.47 1.72
CA LEU A 18 -5.48 2.06 0.99
C LEU A 18 -5.15 1.88 -0.50
N SER A 19 -5.54 0.72 -1.04
CA SER A 19 -5.44 0.48 -2.48
C SER A 19 -6.56 1.20 -3.20
N CYS A 20 -6.21 2.16 -4.04
CA CYS A 20 -7.11 3.08 -4.69
C CYS A 20 -6.95 3.04 -6.22
N GLN A 21 -7.86 3.70 -6.92
CA GLN A 21 -7.77 3.89 -8.36
C GLN A 21 -8.26 5.27 -8.79
N ILE A 22 -7.66 5.77 -9.86
CA ILE A 22 -8.11 6.94 -10.60
C ILE A 22 -7.81 6.72 -12.07
N ASN A 23 -8.74 7.04 -12.98
CA ASN A 23 -8.54 6.89 -14.43
C ASN A 23 -8.03 5.48 -14.85
N ASP A 24 -8.57 4.42 -14.25
CA ASP A 24 -8.15 3.01 -14.42
C ASP A 24 -6.69 2.68 -14.02
N GLU A 25 -5.99 3.62 -13.38
CA GLU A 25 -4.67 3.43 -12.81
C GLU A 25 -4.75 3.10 -11.32
N GLU A 26 -3.99 2.08 -10.89
CA GLU A 26 -3.84 1.76 -9.47
C GLU A 26 -2.92 2.79 -8.81
N VAL A 27 -3.38 3.38 -7.71
CA VAL A 27 -2.64 4.31 -6.88
C VAL A 27 -2.86 3.96 -5.41
N HIS A 28 -1.95 4.38 -4.54
CA HIS A 28 -2.08 4.12 -3.10
C HIS A 28 -2.21 5.43 -2.33
N LEU A 29 -3.11 5.40 -1.35
CA LEU A 29 -3.37 6.53 -0.46
C LEU A 29 -3.02 6.12 0.96
N LEU A 30 -2.09 6.85 1.57
CA LEU A 30 -1.74 6.73 2.97
C LEU A 30 -2.71 7.57 3.80
N GLY A 31 -3.17 7.02 4.92
CA GLY A 31 -3.89 7.74 5.96
C GLY A 31 -3.04 7.79 7.22
N TYR A 32 -2.72 8.97 7.74
CA TYR A 32 -1.96 9.15 8.98
C TYR A 32 -2.79 9.85 10.05
N PHE A 33 -2.42 9.65 11.32
CA PHE A 33 -3.10 10.20 12.50
C PHE A 33 -4.58 9.77 12.63
N ILE A 34 -4.92 8.65 12.00
CA ILE A 34 -6.28 8.12 11.98
C ILE A 34 -6.74 7.63 13.37
N ASP A 35 -8.04 7.73 13.63
CA ASP A 35 -8.67 6.95 14.69
C ASP A 35 -8.74 5.47 14.27
N TYR A 36 -7.69 4.74 14.63
CA TYR A 36 -7.55 3.31 14.37
C TYR A 36 -8.57 2.43 15.10
N LYS A 37 -9.37 2.99 16.02
CA LYS A 37 -10.46 2.30 16.71
C LYS A 37 -11.82 2.57 16.08
N SER A 38 -11.88 3.45 15.09
CA SER A 38 -13.13 3.79 14.41
C SER A 38 -13.79 2.56 13.79
N GLN A 39 -15.10 2.46 14.00
CA GLN A 39 -15.93 1.40 13.41
C GLN A 39 -15.96 1.50 11.88
N SER A 40 -15.94 2.72 11.31
CA SER A 40 -15.93 2.89 9.85
C SER A 40 -14.63 2.38 9.23
N LEU A 41 -13.48 2.61 9.88
CA LEU A 41 -12.20 2.04 9.45
C LEU A 41 -12.24 0.50 9.49
N LYS A 42 -12.83 -0.06 10.55
CA LYS A 42 -12.99 -1.51 10.67
C LYS A 42 -13.80 -2.08 9.51
N GLU A 43 -14.92 -1.47 9.15
CA GLU A 43 -15.78 -1.90 8.04
C GLU A 43 -15.05 -1.86 6.70
N VAL A 44 -14.33 -0.77 6.43
CA VAL A 44 -13.52 -0.62 5.21
C VAL A 44 -12.45 -1.71 5.14
N THR A 45 -11.68 -1.90 6.22
CA THR A 45 -10.62 -2.92 6.25
C THR A 45 -11.17 -4.35 6.15
N ASP A 46 -12.34 -4.63 6.74
CA ASP A 46 -13.00 -5.93 6.62
C ASP A 46 -13.51 -6.20 5.20
N LYS A 47 -14.00 -5.17 4.49
CA LYS A 47 -14.30 -5.25 3.05
C LYS A 47 -13.05 -5.60 2.23
N PHE A 48 -11.92 -4.92 2.45
CA PHE A 48 -10.65 -5.26 1.80
C PHE A 48 -10.18 -6.68 2.09
N LYS A 49 -10.29 -7.14 3.34
CA LYS A 49 -9.93 -8.52 3.71
C LYS A 49 -10.81 -9.54 2.99
N LYS A 50 -12.12 -9.29 2.93
CA LYS A 50 -13.08 -10.16 2.25
C LYS A 50 -12.77 -10.26 0.76
N THR A 51 -12.61 -9.13 0.07
CA THR A 51 -12.33 -9.09 -1.37
C THR A 51 -10.97 -9.70 -1.70
N ARG A 52 -9.95 -9.56 -0.84
CA ARG A 52 -8.65 -10.25 -0.99
C ARG A 52 -8.80 -11.77 -0.93
N LYS A 53 -9.58 -12.30 0.02
CA LYS A 53 -9.84 -13.75 0.12
C LYS A 53 -10.59 -14.27 -1.11
N GLU A 54 -11.63 -13.56 -1.55
CA GLU A 54 -12.40 -13.91 -2.74
C GLU A 54 -11.54 -13.88 -4.00
N ARG A 55 -10.70 -12.86 -4.15
CA ARG A 55 -9.74 -12.75 -5.24
C ARG A 55 -8.75 -13.91 -5.25
N ALA A 56 -8.19 -14.27 -4.10
CA ALA A 56 -7.26 -15.39 -4.00
C ALA A 56 -7.92 -16.72 -4.41
N LYS A 57 -9.17 -16.97 -3.99
CA LYS A 57 -9.94 -18.15 -4.45
C LYS A 57 -10.12 -18.15 -5.97
N LYS A 58 -10.45 -17.00 -6.57
CA LYS A 58 -10.59 -16.88 -8.04
C LYS A 58 -9.26 -17.16 -8.77
N ILE A 59 -8.15 -16.65 -8.26
CA ILE A 59 -6.81 -16.93 -8.83
C ILE A 59 -6.49 -18.42 -8.74
N VAL A 60 -6.69 -19.05 -7.57
CA VAL A 60 -6.48 -20.49 -7.38
C VAL A 60 -7.33 -21.31 -8.34
N ASN A 61 -8.61 -20.96 -8.52
CA ASN A 61 -9.47 -21.65 -9.48
C ASN A 61 -8.95 -21.54 -10.92
N LYS A 62 -8.47 -20.36 -11.34
CA LYS A 62 -7.85 -20.19 -12.66
C LYS A 62 -6.58 -21.03 -12.81
N LEU A 63 -5.73 -21.10 -11.79
CA LEU A 63 -4.53 -21.96 -11.79
C LEU A 63 -4.91 -23.43 -11.94
N ASN A 64 -5.90 -23.90 -11.18
CA ASN A 64 -6.40 -25.28 -11.28
C ASN A 64 -6.92 -25.60 -12.69
N SER A 65 -7.59 -24.65 -13.36
CA SER A 65 -8.02 -24.81 -14.75
C SER A 65 -6.86 -24.90 -15.76
N LEU A 66 -5.65 -24.49 -15.38
CA LEU A 66 -4.42 -24.61 -16.17
C LEU A 66 -3.63 -25.89 -15.82
N GLY A 67 -4.18 -26.79 -15.00
CA GLY A 67 -3.50 -28.00 -14.54
C GLY A 67 -2.55 -27.78 -13.35
N ILE A 68 -2.52 -26.59 -12.76
CA ILE A 68 -1.70 -26.27 -11.59
C ILE A 68 -2.52 -26.53 -10.34
N ASN A 69 -2.27 -27.68 -9.69
CA ASN A 69 -3.07 -28.17 -8.58
C ASN A 69 -2.61 -27.58 -7.24
N ILE A 70 -3.26 -26.47 -6.85
CA ILE A 70 -3.10 -25.85 -5.53
C ILE A 70 -4.48 -25.58 -4.92
N SER A 71 -4.56 -25.68 -3.59
CA SER A 71 -5.78 -25.38 -2.84
C SER A 71 -5.73 -24.00 -2.19
N PHE A 72 -6.91 -23.40 -1.97
CA PHE A 72 -7.00 -22.16 -1.21
C PHE A 72 -6.52 -22.33 0.24
N ASP A 73 -6.74 -23.51 0.84
CA ASP A 73 -6.30 -23.77 2.22
C ASP A 73 -4.78 -23.86 2.33
N GLU A 74 -4.08 -24.38 1.32
CA GLU A 74 -2.61 -24.32 1.26
C GLU A 74 -2.12 -22.87 1.21
N VAL A 75 -2.70 -22.03 0.33
CA VAL A 75 -2.37 -20.59 0.26
C VAL A 75 -2.65 -19.90 1.60
N LYS A 76 -3.79 -20.21 2.22
CA LYS A 76 -4.19 -19.65 3.53
C LYS A 76 -3.24 -20.08 4.65
N SER A 77 -2.74 -21.32 4.62
CA SER A 77 -1.79 -21.81 5.62
C SER A 77 -0.47 -21.02 5.60
N ILE A 78 0.00 -20.64 4.40
CA ILE A 78 1.22 -19.83 4.21
C ILE A 78 1.03 -18.40 4.74
N ALA A 79 -0.16 -17.83 4.55
CA ALA A 79 -0.47 -16.49 5.06
C ALA A 79 -0.58 -16.42 6.59
N TYR A 80 -0.67 -17.56 7.30
CA TYR A 80 -0.90 -17.64 8.74
C TYR A 80 -2.03 -16.71 9.22
N LYS A 81 -1.73 -15.73 10.07
CA LYS A 81 -2.65 -14.70 10.58
C LYS A 81 -2.66 -13.42 9.73
N GLY A 82 -1.85 -13.38 8.67
CA GLY A 82 -1.72 -12.24 7.77
C GLY A 82 -2.84 -12.14 6.73
N ASN A 83 -2.80 -11.06 5.94
CA ASN A 83 -3.74 -10.84 4.85
C ASN A 83 -3.28 -11.60 3.59
N ILE A 84 -4.13 -12.51 3.09
CA ILE A 84 -3.85 -13.26 1.85
C ILE A 84 -3.66 -12.30 0.67
N GLY A 85 -2.71 -12.63 -0.19
CA GLY A 85 -2.32 -11.86 -1.36
C GLY A 85 -1.51 -12.71 -2.33
N ARG A 86 -1.18 -12.15 -3.50
CA ARG A 86 -0.41 -12.85 -4.56
C ARG A 86 0.93 -13.45 -4.08
N PRO A 87 1.72 -12.80 -3.20
CA PRO A 87 2.95 -13.40 -2.69
C PRO A 87 2.73 -14.77 -2.03
N HIS A 88 1.61 -14.96 -1.32
CA HIS A 88 1.27 -16.24 -0.70
C HIS A 88 0.88 -17.31 -1.73
N ILE A 89 0.33 -16.89 -2.89
CA ILE A 89 0.04 -17.79 -4.01
C ILE A 89 1.34 -18.18 -4.70
N ALA A 90 2.25 -17.22 -4.95
CA ALA A 90 3.59 -17.50 -5.47
C ALA A 90 4.35 -18.47 -4.56
N ALA A 91 4.31 -18.26 -3.24
CA ALA A 91 4.90 -19.17 -2.27
C ALA A 91 4.30 -20.59 -2.35
N ALA A 92 2.99 -20.72 -2.58
CA ALA A 92 2.34 -22.02 -2.76
C ALA A 92 2.78 -22.71 -4.06
N LEU A 93 2.89 -21.96 -5.16
CA LEU A 93 3.40 -22.45 -6.43
C LEU A 93 4.85 -22.94 -6.31
N MET A 94 5.71 -22.16 -5.65
CA MET A 94 7.11 -22.51 -5.42
C MET A 94 7.23 -23.74 -4.54
N LYS A 95 6.46 -23.83 -3.44
CA LYS A 95 6.42 -25.00 -2.55
C LYS A 95 5.99 -26.28 -3.27
N LYS A 96 5.18 -26.18 -4.32
CA LYS A 96 4.70 -27.29 -5.14
C LYS A 96 5.61 -27.60 -6.34
N GLY A 97 6.67 -26.82 -6.55
CA GLY A 97 7.58 -27.00 -7.68
C GLY A 97 7.01 -26.58 -9.03
N TYR A 98 6.00 -25.71 -9.07
CA TYR A 98 5.44 -25.18 -10.32
C TYR A 98 6.24 -24.00 -10.90
N ILE A 99 7.12 -23.42 -10.10
CA ILE A 99 8.00 -22.29 -10.44
C ILE A 99 9.32 -22.44 -9.71
N ASP A 100 10.37 -21.86 -10.28
CA ASP A 100 11.73 -21.89 -9.71
C ASP A 100 12.04 -20.69 -8.82
N ASN A 101 11.35 -19.56 -9.06
CA ASN A 101 11.50 -18.31 -8.30
C ASN A 101 10.18 -17.53 -8.25
N TYR A 102 10.12 -16.48 -7.41
CA TYR A 102 8.90 -15.70 -7.22
C TYR A 102 8.54 -14.88 -8.46
N GLU A 103 9.54 -14.36 -9.17
CA GLU A 103 9.39 -13.54 -10.36
C GLU A 103 8.58 -14.29 -11.43
N GLU A 104 8.89 -15.57 -11.64
CA GLU A 104 8.18 -16.43 -12.58
C GLU A 104 6.67 -16.50 -12.31
N ALA A 105 6.26 -16.53 -11.03
CA ALA A 105 4.84 -16.50 -10.68
C ALA A 105 4.16 -15.26 -11.26
N PHE A 106 4.79 -14.10 -11.11
CA PHE A 106 4.24 -12.82 -11.54
C PHE A 106 4.36 -12.62 -13.05
N GLU A 107 5.38 -13.17 -13.71
CA GLU A 107 5.52 -13.03 -15.17
C GLU A 107 4.58 -13.97 -15.93
N LYS A 108 4.40 -15.21 -15.46
CA LYS A 108 3.63 -16.22 -16.19
C LYS A 108 2.18 -16.31 -15.73
N TYR A 109 1.93 -16.28 -14.42
CA TYR A 109 0.65 -16.75 -13.90
C TYR A 109 -0.22 -15.65 -13.28
N ILE A 110 0.29 -14.91 -12.29
CA ILE A 110 -0.52 -14.08 -11.39
C ILE A 110 -0.25 -12.57 -11.49
N GLY A 111 0.66 -12.14 -12.37
CA GLY A 111 0.88 -10.74 -12.70
C GLY A 111 -0.25 -10.12 -13.50
N LYS A 112 -0.17 -8.80 -13.74
CA LYS A 112 -1.18 -8.10 -14.53
C LYS A 112 -1.19 -8.69 -15.95
N ASN A 113 -2.37 -8.99 -16.48
CA ASN A 113 -2.58 -9.60 -17.80
C ASN A 113 -2.05 -11.05 -17.98
N CYS A 114 -1.61 -11.72 -16.92
CA CYS A 114 -1.21 -13.13 -16.96
C CYS A 114 -2.41 -14.09 -16.88
N PHE A 115 -2.19 -15.39 -17.14
CA PHE A 115 -3.26 -16.40 -17.30
C PHE A 115 -4.23 -16.48 -16.10
N ALA A 116 -3.71 -16.45 -14.88
CA ALA A 116 -4.49 -16.53 -13.65
C ALA A 116 -4.77 -15.17 -13.01
N TYR A 117 -4.55 -14.06 -13.73
CA TYR A 117 -4.79 -12.72 -13.22
C TYR A 117 -6.28 -12.49 -12.88
N VAL A 118 -6.51 -11.84 -11.75
CA VAL A 118 -7.81 -11.36 -11.32
C VAL A 118 -7.63 -9.94 -10.82
N GLU A 119 -8.50 -9.02 -11.25
CA GLU A 119 -8.44 -7.62 -10.84
C GLU A 119 -8.59 -7.49 -9.31
N LYS A 120 -7.84 -6.54 -8.73
CA LYS A 120 -7.88 -6.25 -7.30
C LYS A 120 -9.00 -5.25 -7.02
N TYR A 121 -9.74 -5.45 -5.92
CA TYR A 121 -10.66 -4.42 -5.45
C TYR A 121 -9.87 -3.17 -5.03
N ARG A 122 -10.32 -2.01 -5.52
CA ARG A 122 -9.74 -0.70 -5.22
C ARG A 122 -10.87 0.28 -4.93
N LEU A 123 -10.59 1.27 -4.09
CA LEU A 123 -11.50 2.38 -3.86
C LEU A 123 -11.25 3.49 -4.89
N PRO A 124 -12.27 4.22 -5.36
CA PRO A 124 -12.05 5.52 -5.96
C PRO A 124 -11.26 6.42 -4.99
N VAL A 125 -10.28 7.17 -5.51
CA VAL A 125 -9.43 8.05 -4.67
C VAL A 125 -10.27 8.99 -3.80
N GLN A 126 -11.32 9.58 -4.35
CA GLN A 126 -12.22 10.49 -3.63
C GLN A 126 -12.90 9.82 -2.43
N GLU A 127 -13.30 8.55 -2.59
CA GLU A 127 -13.91 7.77 -1.50
C GLU A 127 -12.87 7.47 -0.42
N ALA A 128 -11.64 7.12 -0.81
CA ALA A 128 -10.56 6.85 0.13
C ALA A 128 -10.15 8.10 0.93
N ILE A 129 -10.07 9.27 0.29
CA ILE A 129 -9.83 10.56 0.96
C ILE A 129 -10.92 10.82 2.01
N LYS A 130 -12.19 10.71 1.60
CA LYS A 130 -13.33 10.88 2.51
C LYS A 130 -13.30 9.93 3.70
N ILE A 131 -12.94 8.66 3.48
CA ILE A 131 -12.80 7.68 4.57
C ILE A 131 -11.72 8.12 5.56
N VAL A 132 -10.55 8.55 5.08
CA VAL A 132 -9.42 8.98 5.93
C VAL A 132 -9.78 10.23 6.73
N HIS A 133 -10.39 11.23 6.08
CA HIS A 133 -10.84 12.45 6.75
C HIS A 133 -11.92 12.18 7.80
N ASN A 134 -12.89 11.31 7.50
CA ASN A 134 -13.97 10.96 8.44
C ASN A 134 -13.48 10.27 9.71
N ILE A 135 -12.27 9.70 9.69
CA ILE A 135 -11.63 9.10 10.88
C ILE A 135 -10.55 10.02 11.46
N GLY A 136 -10.60 11.31 11.14
CA GLY A 136 -9.72 12.35 11.69
C GLY A 136 -8.29 12.32 11.20
N GLY A 137 -7.99 11.54 10.15
CA GLY A 137 -6.65 11.45 9.60
C GLY A 137 -6.40 12.41 8.44
N ILE A 138 -5.13 12.51 8.04
CA ILE A 138 -4.70 13.16 6.80
C ILE A 138 -4.45 12.13 5.72
N SER A 139 -4.82 12.48 4.49
CA SER A 139 -4.67 11.68 3.29
C SER A 139 -3.44 12.10 2.49
N VAL A 140 -2.59 11.13 2.13
CA VAL A 140 -1.29 11.38 1.51
C VAL A 140 -1.12 10.45 0.30
N LEU A 141 -0.77 11.00 -0.86
CA LEU A 141 -0.46 10.19 -2.04
C LEU A 141 0.87 9.43 -1.84
N ALA A 142 0.81 8.11 -1.84
CA ALA A 142 1.98 7.24 -1.67
C ALA A 142 2.80 7.12 -2.96
N HIS A 143 4.12 7.10 -2.82
CA HIS A 143 5.12 6.79 -3.86
C HIS A 143 4.73 7.21 -5.29
N PRO A 144 4.39 8.49 -5.54
CA PRO A 144 3.90 8.97 -6.83
C PRO A 144 4.89 8.77 -7.98
N GLY A 145 6.17 8.52 -7.71
CA GLY A 145 7.17 8.16 -8.74
C GLY A 145 6.91 6.82 -9.43
N LEU A 146 5.99 6.00 -8.91
CA LEU A 146 5.57 4.73 -9.51
C LEU A 146 4.30 4.85 -10.36
N ILE A 147 3.67 6.03 -10.39
CA ILE A 147 2.47 6.30 -11.18
C ILE A 147 2.91 6.57 -12.62
N ASN A 148 2.35 5.84 -13.58
CA ASN A 148 2.70 5.95 -14.99
C ASN A 148 2.05 7.18 -15.62
N ASN A 149 0.77 7.43 -15.32
CA ASN A 149 0.05 8.57 -15.87
C ASN A 149 0.20 9.80 -14.98
N LYS A 150 1.00 10.78 -15.41
CA LYS A 150 1.22 12.03 -14.68
C LYS A 150 -0.06 12.86 -14.47
N ASN A 151 -1.07 12.70 -15.32
CA ASN A 151 -2.35 13.38 -15.12
C ASN A 151 -3.09 12.85 -13.88
N SER A 152 -2.91 11.57 -13.55
CA SER A 152 -3.47 10.98 -12.32
C SER A 152 -3.00 11.72 -11.07
N VAL A 153 -1.71 12.12 -11.00
CA VAL A 153 -1.20 12.91 -9.86
C VAL A 153 -1.94 14.24 -9.74
N LYS A 154 -2.13 14.96 -10.85
CA LYS A 154 -2.86 16.24 -10.86
C LYS A 154 -4.32 16.06 -10.44
N ASP A 155 -4.98 15.00 -10.92
CA ASP A 155 -6.37 14.72 -10.59
C ASP A 155 -6.54 14.30 -9.13
N ILE A 156 -5.56 13.59 -8.55
CA ILE A 156 -5.52 13.25 -7.12
C ILE A 156 -5.34 14.52 -6.27
N ILE A 157 -4.46 15.44 -6.68
CA ILE A 157 -4.29 16.74 -5.99
C ILE A 157 -5.62 17.51 -6.00
N LYS A 158 -6.28 17.59 -7.16
CA LYS A 158 -7.61 18.21 -7.28
C LYS A 158 -8.69 17.52 -6.46
N ALA A 159 -8.54 16.22 -6.20
CA ALA A 159 -9.45 15.46 -5.34
C ALA A 159 -9.33 15.81 -3.84
N GLY A 160 -8.31 16.59 -3.45
CA GLY A 160 -8.20 17.15 -2.09
C GLY A 160 -7.38 16.31 -1.13
N ILE A 161 -6.27 15.73 -1.58
CA ILE A 161 -5.27 15.15 -0.67
C ILE A 161 -4.58 16.23 0.17
N ASP A 162 -4.10 15.86 1.36
CA ASP A 162 -3.42 16.77 2.29
C ASP A 162 -1.90 16.76 2.11
N GLY A 163 -1.36 15.70 1.53
CA GLY A 163 0.07 15.50 1.40
C GLY A 163 0.50 14.58 0.28
N ILE A 164 1.80 14.53 0.05
CA ILE A 164 2.45 13.68 -0.95
C ILE A 164 3.73 13.08 -0.38
N GLU A 165 3.98 11.82 -0.68
CA GLU A 165 5.23 11.16 -0.32
C GLU A 165 6.34 11.57 -1.28
N VAL A 166 7.32 12.31 -0.77
CA VAL A 166 8.46 12.80 -1.55
C VAL A 166 9.64 11.87 -1.41
N TYR A 167 9.94 11.46 -0.17
CA TYR A 167 11.10 10.62 0.15
C TYR A 167 10.69 9.16 0.24
N HIS A 168 11.07 8.37 -0.76
CA HIS A 168 10.68 6.97 -0.86
C HIS A 168 11.82 6.14 -1.46
N SER A 169 11.95 4.87 -1.06
CA SER A 169 13.04 3.98 -1.48
C SER A 169 13.12 3.78 -3.01
N LYS A 170 11.98 3.87 -3.69
CA LYS A 170 11.86 3.77 -5.16
C LYS A 170 11.86 5.13 -5.88
N HIS A 171 12.12 6.23 -5.17
CA HIS A 171 12.26 7.56 -5.77
C HIS A 171 13.72 7.89 -6.04
N ASN A 172 14.03 8.24 -7.30
CA ASN A 172 15.34 8.82 -7.63
C ASN A 172 15.33 10.35 -7.39
N ASN A 173 16.49 11.00 -7.56
CA ASN A 173 16.64 12.44 -7.35
C ASN A 173 15.68 13.30 -8.21
N ARG A 174 15.30 12.82 -9.41
CA ARG A 174 14.33 13.52 -10.26
C ARG A 174 12.92 13.44 -9.68
N HIS A 175 12.51 12.28 -9.18
CA HIS A 175 11.23 12.10 -8.49
C HIS A 175 11.17 12.99 -7.24
N ILE A 176 12.20 12.97 -6.40
CA ILE A 176 12.27 13.77 -5.18
C ILE A 176 12.14 15.27 -5.51
N LYS A 177 12.93 15.77 -6.47
CA LYS A 177 12.86 17.19 -6.88
C LYS A 177 11.47 17.57 -7.37
N LEU A 178 10.91 16.79 -8.30
CA LEU A 178 9.59 17.04 -8.89
C LEU A 178 8.48 17.09 -7.83
N TYR A 179 8.40 16.07 -6.98
CA TYR A 179 7.29 15.99 -6.01
C TYR A 179 7.45 16.95 -4.84
N LYS A 180 8.69 17.37 -4.54
CA LYS A 180 8.93 18.48 -3.62
C LYS A 180 8.44 19.81 -4.19
N GLU A 181 8.71 20.10 -5.46
CA GLU A 181 8.21 21.30 -6.15
C GLU A 181 6.67 21.31 -6.18
N ILE A 182 6.05 20.21 -6.58
CA ILE A 182 4.58 20.04 -6.58
C ILE A 182 4.00 20.23 -5.18
N ALA A 183 4.62 19.65 -4.14
CA ALA A 183 4.15 19.79 -2.77
C ALA A 183 4.14 21.25 -2.32
N LEU A 184 5.20 21.99 -2.64
CA LEU A 184 5.32 23.40 -2.28
C LEU A 184 4.32 24.27 -3.06
N GLU A 185 4.16 24.05 -4.37
CA GLU A 185 3.21 24.77 -5.22
C GLU A 185 1.76 24.64 -4.73
N HIS A 186 1.39 23.45 -4.27
CA HIS A 186 0.03 23.13 -3.82
C HIS A 186 -0.15 23.17 -2.29
N ASN A 187 0.85 23.65 -1.53
CA ASN A 187 0.83 23.69 -0.06
C ASN A 187 0.50 22.34 0.61
N LEU A 188 0.99 21.25 0.01
CA LEU A 188 0.81 19.88 0.48
C LEU A 188 1.85 19.52 1.54
N ILE A 189 1.47 18.66 2.46
CA ILE A 189 2.36 18.05 3.44
C ILE A 189 3.37 17.15 2.72
N ILE A 190 4.66 17.36 2.99
CA ILE A 190 5.73 16.47 2.53
C ILE A 190 5.88 15.32 3.52
N THR A 191 5.83 14.08 3.03
CA THR A 191 6.08 12.88 3.83
C THR A 191 7.19 12.02 3.23
N GLY A 192 7.60 10.99 3.98
CA GLY A 192 8.55 10.00 3.51
C GLY A 192 8.45 8.70 4.28
N GLY A 193 8.79 7.61 3.61
CA GLY A 193 8.72 6.26 4.15
C GLY A 193 9.59 5.30 3.34
N SER A 194 10.11 4.28 4.01
CA SER A 194 10.97 3.29 3.35
C SER A 194 10.20 2.25 2.54
N ASP A 195 8.88 2.13 2.74
CA ASP A 195 8.06 1.06 2.16
C ASP A 195 8.61 -0.33 2.52
N CYS A 196 9.06 -0.46 3.77
CA CYS A 196 9.70 -1.67 4.28
C CYS A 196 8.69 -2.82 4.37
N HIS A 197 9.03 -3.93 3.70
CA HIS A 197 8.28 -5.18 3.72
C HIS A 197 9.02 -6.32 4.47
N GLY A 198 10.06 -5.98 5.23
CA GLY A 198 10.98 -6.94 5.85
C GLY A 198 11.99 -7.53 4.86
N HIS A 199 12.77 -8.52 5.31
CA HIS A 199 13.80 -9.18 4.50
C HIS A 199 13.18 -10.27 3.60
N LEU A 200 12.31 -9.87 2.67
CA LEU A 200 11.73 -10.79 1.68
C LEU A 200 12.69 -11.05 0.52
N ILE A 201 13.58 -10.10 0.24
CA ILE A 201 14.60 -10.13 -0.82
C ILE A 201 15.86 -9.43 -0.26
N ASP A 202 17.05 -9.83 -0.71
CA ASP A 202 18.30 -9.14 -0.38
C ASP A 202 18.23 -7.65 -0.77
N ASN A 203 18.80 -6.78 0.08
CA ASN A 203 18.76 -5.31 -0.05
C ASN A 203 17.35 -4.67 0.00
N SER A 204 16.38 -5.34 0.62
CA SER A 204 15.09 -4.72 0.93
C SER A 204 15.26 -3.49 1.85
N PRO A 205 14.54 -2.38 1.61
CA PRO A 205 14.63 -1.20 2.46
C PRO A 205 14.18 -1.53 3.88
N GLU A 206 14.92 -1.03 4.88
CA GLU A 206 14.62 -1.21 6.30
C GLU A 206 13.77 -0.06 6.85
N ILE A 207 13.11 -0.30 7.98
CA ILE A 207 12.36 0.74 8.68
C ILE A 207 13.33 1.85 9.09
N GLY A 208 13.04 3.09 8.66
CA GLY A 208 13.84 4.27 9.00
C GLY A 208 14.91 4.66 7.99
N ASN A 209 15.15 3.90 6.91
CA ASN A 209 16.12 4.31 5.87
C ASN A 209 15.65 5.52 5.05
N PHE A 210 14.35 5.74 4.95
CA PHE A 210 13.74 6.87 4.24
C PHE A 210 12.65 7.47 5.12
N GLY A 211 12.54 8.79 5.11
CA GLY A 211 11.63 9.52 5.97
C GLY A 211 11.80 11.02 5.84
N ILE A 212 11.25 11.73 6.82
CA ILE A 212 11.36 13.17 7.01
C ILE A 212 12.15 13.46 8.28
N SER A 213 12.62 14.70 8.43
CA SER A 213 13.27 15.13 9.66
C SER A 213 12.29 15.15 10.85
N TYR A 214 12.82 15.13 12.07
CA TYR A 214 11.99 15.24 13.27
C TYR A 214 11.25 16.59 13.33
N GLU A 215 11.89 17.67 12.88
CA GLU A 215 11.28 19.00 12.81
C GLU A 215 10.12 19.04 11.80
N GLU A 216 10.27 18.40 10.64
CA GLU A 216 9.20 18.24 9.66
C GLU A 216 8.03 17.44 10.27
N PHE A 217 8.32 16.34 10.96
CA PHE A 217 7.32 15.56 11.66
C PHE A 217 6.54 16.40 12.70
N ILE A 218 7.22 17.22 13.51
CA ILE A 218 6.57 18.07 14.49
C ILE A 218 5.65 19.12 13.83
N LYS A 219 6.02 19.66 12.67
CA LYS A 219 5.15 20.58 11.90
C LYS A 219 3.87 19.88 11.44
N ILE A 220 3.99 18.65 10.92
CA ILE A 220 2.83 17.85 10.51
C ILE A 220 1.93 17.60 11.72
N LYS A 221 2.50 17.15 12.83
CA LYS A 221 1.75 16.85 14.05
C LYS A 221 0.96 18.07 14.54
N LYS A 222 1.56 19.27 14.56
CA LYS A 222 0.86 20.50 14.95
C LYS A 222 -0.32 20.79 14.01
N LYS A 223 -0.08 20.74 12.69
CA LYS A 223 -1.12 20.99 11.66
C LYS A 223 -2.31 20.04 11.75
N VAL A 224 -2.13 18.81 12.22
CA VAL A 224 -3.21 17.82 12.38
C VAL A 224 -3.94 17.93 13.72
N GLN A 225 -3.33 18.60 14.71
CA GLN A 225 -3.90 18.76 16.05
C GLN A 225 -4.58 20.12 16.28
N GLU A 226 -4.45 21.03 15.32
CA GLU A 226 -5.20 22.30 15.21
C GLU A 226 -6.58 22.07 14.58
#